data_AF-A0A793D228-F1
#
_entry.id   AF-A0A793D228-F1
#
_cell.length_a   1.000
_cell.length_b   1.000
_cell.length_c   1.000
_cell.angle_alpha   90.00
_cell.angle_beta   90.00
_cell.angle_gamma   90.00
#
_symmetry.space_group_name_H-M   'P 1'
#
loop_
_entity.id
_entity.type
_entity.pdbx_description
1 polymer ?
#
loop_
_entity_poly.entity_id
_entity_poly.type
_entity_poly.pdbx_seq_one_letter_code
_entity_poly.pdbx_strand_id
1 'polypeptide(L)' 'MPVTTLSIPSISQLSPAGVQSLQDAARLESGIRISIGSGQYSVHYVQLLDGFSVEPVRGGLLDRLLGR' A
#
# COMPACT_ATOMS: atom_id res chain seq x y z
N MET A 1 -12.52 -13.00 -3.79
CA MET A 1 -11.37 -12.69 -4.66
C MET A 1 -10.10 -12.75 -3.82
N PRO A 2 -8.97 -13.26 -4.33
CA PRO A 2 -7.73 -13.32 -3.56
C PRO A 2 -7.13 -11.92 -3.39
N VAL A 3 -6.50 -11.67 -2.25
CA VAL A 3 -5.82 -10.39 -1.94
C VAL A 3 -4.33 -10.67 -1.80
N THR A 4 -3.52 -10.09 -2.67
CA THR A 4 -2.06 -10.18 -2.60
C THR A 4 -1.54 -9.22 -1.53
N THR A 5 -0.88 -9.75 -0.51
CA THR A 5 -0.27 -8.94 0.57
C THR A 5 1.24 -8.92 0.40
N LEU A 6 1.81 -7.73 0.24
CA LEU A 6 3.27 -7.51 0.19
C LEU A 6 3.75 -6.92 1.52
N SER A 7 4.67 -7.62 2.19
CA SER A 7 5.26 -7.21 3.48
C SER A 7 6.66 -6.64 3.26
N ILE A 8 6.86 -5.35 3.57
CA ILE A 8 8.15 -4.65 3.41
C ILE A 8 8.70 -4.29 4.80
N PRO A 9 9.85 -4.84 5.23
CA PRO A 9 10.24 -4.89 6.64
C PRO A 9 10.87 -3.61 7.23
N SER A 10 11.03 -2.51 6.48
CA SER A 10 11.51 -1.22 7.03
C SER A 10 11.35 -0.09 6.02
N ILE A 11 11.24 1.17 6.48
CA ILE A 11 11.31 2.40 5.63
C ILE A 11 12.77 2.67 5.19
N SER A 12 13.55 1.60 5.01
CA SER A 12 14.72 1.64 4.14
C SER A 12 14.16 1.95 2.76
N GLN A 13 14.51 3.12 2.19
CA GLN A 13 14.02 3.58 0.89
C GLN A 13 13.89 2.40 -0.07
N LEU A 14 12.66 2.09 -0.47
CA LEU A 14 12.40 1.04 -1.45
C LEU A 14 13.36 1.27 -2.62
N SER A 15 14.05 0.21 -3.03
CA SER A 15 14.88 0.30 -4.22
C SER A 15 14.02 0.79 -5.39
N PRO A 16 14.60 1.49 -6.39
CA PRO A 16 13.83 1.93 -7.56
C PRO A 16 13.04 0.78 -8.21
N ALA A 17 13.61 -0.43 -8.24
CA ALA A 17 12.95 -1.64 -8.71
C ALA A 17 11.75 -2.07 -7.83
N GLY A 18 11.88 -1.93 -6.51
CA GLY A 18 10.78 -2.18 -5.57
C GLY A 18 9.64 -1.18 -5.74
N VAL A 19 9.95 0.11 -5.96
CA VAL A 19 8.94 1.14 -6.26
C VAL A 19 8.24 0.82 -7.58
N GLN A 20 8.99 0.49 -8.62
CA GLN A 20 8.43 0.13 -9.93
C GLN A 20 7.48 -1.06 -9.84
N SER A 21 7.89 -2.13 -9.14
CA SER A 21 7.05 -3.32 -8.96
C SER A 21 5.72 -2.99 -8.27
N LEU A 22 5.76 -2.06 -7.30
CA LEU A 22 4.59 -1.62 -6.55
C LEU A 22 3.64 -0.78 -7.41
N GLN A 23 4.21 0.08 -8.27
CA GLN A 23 3.46 0.85 -9.25
C GLN A 23 2.81 -0.04 -10.32
N ASP A 24 3.54 -1.03 -10.83
CA ASP A 24 3.03 -1.96 -11.85
C ASP A 24 1.89 -2.81 -11.29
N ALA A 25 2.03 -3.30 -10.05
CA ALA A 25 0.95 -4.01 -9.37
C ALA A 25 -0.28 -3.12 -9.14
N ALA A 26 -0.09 -1.87 -8.70
CA ALA A 26 -1.19 -0.93 -8.50
C ALA A 26 -1.89 -0.54 -9.82
N ARG A 27 -1.16 -0.45 -10.93
CA ARG A 27 -1.73 -0.24 -12.27
C ARG A 27 -2.54 -1.44 -12.74
N LEU A 28 -2.03 -2.65 -12.55
CA LEU A 28 -2.68 -3.89 -12.98
C LEU A 28 -4.00 -4.14 -12.22
N GLU A 29 -3.97 -3.98 -10.90
CA GLU A 29 -5.09 -4.34 -10.03
C GLU A 29 -6.03 -3.15 -9.72
N SER A 30 -5.76 -1.96 -10.27
CA SER A 30 -6.42 -0.68 -9.92
C SER A 30 -6.29 -0.27 -8.43
N GLY A 31 -5.64 -1.10 -7.62
CA GLY A 31 -5.19 -0.77 -6.27
C GLY A 31 -4.66 -1.99 -5.53
N ILE A 32 -3.72 -1.75 -4.62
CA ILE A 32 -3.07 -2.79 -3.80
C ILE A 32 -3.00 -2.36 -2.34
N ARG A 33 -2.80 -3.31 -1.43
CA ARG A 33 -2.51 -3.04 -0.01
C ARG A 33 -1.06 -3.35 0.30
N ILE A 34 -0.42 -2.42 1.01
CA ILE A 34 0.95 -2.57 1.50
C ILE A 34 0.97 -2.43 3.01
N SER A 35 1.88 -3.16 3.64
CA SER A 35 2.14 -3.04 5.08
C SER A 35 3.51 -2.38 5.28
N ILE A 36 3.55 -1.32 6.09
CA ILE A 36 4.78 -0.62 6.48
C ILE A 36 4.85 -0.61 8.00
N GLY A 37 5.81 -1.34 8.56
CA GLY A 37 5.83 -1.59 10.01
C GLY A 37 4.52 -2.24 10.46
N SER A 38 3.81 -1.58 11.39
CA SER A 38 2.49 -2.02 11.86
C SER A 38 1.30 -1.34 11.16
N GLY A 39 1.57 -0.43 10.22
CA GLY A 39 0.55 0.29 9.46
C GLY A 39 0.18 -0.42 8.16
N GLN A 40 -1.09 -0.33 7.77
CA GLN A 40 -1.56 -0.76 6.46
C GLN A 40 -1.97 0.45 5.62
N TYR A 41 -1.67 0.38 4.33
CA TYR A 41 -1.97 1.43 3.36
C TYR A 41 -2.57 0.82 2.11
N SER A 42 -3.57 1.48 1.56
CA SER A 42 -4.06 1.22 0.20
C SER A 42 -3.35 2.16 -0.76
N VAL A 43 -2.87 1.62 -1.87
CA VAL A 43 -2.28 2.38 -2.97
C VAL A 43 -3.18 2.18 -4.18
N HIS A 44 -3.69 3.28 -4.74
CA HIS A 44 -4.59 3.28 -5.89
C HIS A 44 -3.95 3.98 -7.08
N TYR A 45 -4.03 3.38 -8.25
CA TYR A 45 -3.64 4.05 -9.49
C TYR A 45 -4.76 5.00 -9.95
N VAL A 46 -4.41 6.27 -10.17
CA VAL A 46 -5.32 7.32 -10.61
C VAL A 46 -5.03 7.63 -12.07
N GLN A 47 -5.77 6.98 -12.97
CA GLN A 47 -5.61 7.09 -14.43
C GLN A 47 -5.60 8.53 -14.93
N LEU A 48 -6.49 9.39 -14.39
CA LEU A 48 -6.62 10.78 -14.83
C LEU A 48 -5.33 11.60 -14.65
N LEU A 49 -4.53 11.27 -13.63
CA LEU A 49 -3.32 12.01 -13.27
C LEU A 49 -2.04 11.25 -13.62
N ASP A 50 -2.18 10.05 -14.22
CA ASP A 50 -1.11 9.04 -14.32
C ASP A 50 -0.32 8.90 -13.00
N GLY A 51 -1.05 8.92 -11.89
CA GLY A 51 -0.49 9.07 -10.55
C GLY A 51 -0.96 7.99 -9.60
N PHE A 52 -0.52 8.08 -8.35
CA PHE A 52 -0.91 7.16 -7.29
C PHE A 52 -1.47 7.92 -6.08
N SER A 53 -2.60 7.48 -5.57
CA SER A 53 -3.11 7.89 -4.25
C SER A 53 -2.70 6.86 -3.21
N VAL A 54 -2.33 7.31 -2.02
CA VAL A 54 -1.97 6.44 -0.89
C VAL A 54 -2.80 6.86 0.31
N GLU A 55 -3.55 5.91 0.84
CA GLU A 55 -4.45 6.14 1.96
C GLU A 55 -4.17 5.13 3.08
N PRO A 56 -4.10 5.57 4.35
CA PRO A 56 -4.01 4.63 5.45
C PRO A 56 -5.31 3.82 5.55
N VAL A 57 -5.18 2.50 5.73
CA VAL A 57 -6.32 1.64 6.01
C VAL A 57 -6.69 1.81 7.48
N ARG A 58 -7.70 2.64 7.74
CA ARG A 58 -8.25 2.83 9.09
C ARG A 58 -8.94 1.55 9.56
N GLY A 59 -8.68 1.14 10.81
CA GLY A 59 -9.35 0.02 11.46
C GLY A 59 -8.53 -1.29 11.58
N GLY A 60 -7.21 -1.21 11.40
CA GLY A 60 -6.29 -2.29 11.79
C GLY A 60 -6.30 -2.56 13.30
N LEU A 61 -5.74 -3.69 13.75
CA LEU A 61 -5.76 -4.09 15.17
C LEU A 61 -5.27 -2.99 16.13
N LEU A 62 -4.29 -2.19 15.71
CA LEU A 62 -3.78 -1.07 16.50
C LEU A 62 -4.74 0.12 16.58
N ASP A 63 -5.46 0.47 15.50
CA ASP A 63 -6.52 1.50 15.56
C ASP A 63 -7.62 1.09 16.56
N ARG A 64 -7.98 -0.20 16.54
CA ARG A 64 -8.98 -0.76 17.48
C ARG A 64 -8.51 -0.75 18.93
N LEU A 65 -7.21 -0.93 19.17
CA LEU A 65 -6.63 -0.89 20.52
C LEU A 65 -6.39 0.53 21.03
N LEU A 66 -6.14 1.48 20.13
CA LEU A 66 -5.86 2.87 20.46
C LEU A 66 -7.10 3.77 20.43
N GLY A 67 -8.28 3.22 20.09
CA GLY A 67 -9.56 3.93 20.16
C GLY A 67 -9.64 5.15 19.24
N ARG A 68 -9.04 5.07 18.05
CA ARG A 68 -9.10 6.11 17.01
C ARG A 68 -9.86 5.62 15.78
#